data_AF-A0A8J2GZ55-F1
#
_entry.id   AF-A0A8J2GZ55-F1
#
_cell.length_a   1.000
_cell.length_b   1.000
_cell.length_c   1.000
_cell.angle_alpha   90.00
_cell.angle_beta   90.00
_cell.angle_gamma   90.00
#
_symmetry.space_group_name_H-M   'P 1'
#
loop_
_entity.id
_entity.type
_entity.pdbx_description
1 polymer ?
#
loop_
_entity_poly.entity_id
_entity_poly.type
_entity_poly.pdbx_seq_one_letter_code
_entity_poly.pdbx_strand_id
1 'polypeptide(L)'
;GVIVIDGWKNSVANTKNVVCIIHTANEPSFFLNSWDFTSLSEDTQQLTKVIEEAVEIAKTNYNKTIYAVVSDNAPVMTAMGKADLIENGGTKIKLACETRWCSYRDAFRCCLKNLDIMKKIISNKLNKPSFIKSKKQEKEKLITLNDQISDDSLITKLQDFIVLSDPVCSLINKCQQSNFTIPDAAEEWMKLNVPIEDEKIQEIVQKRIDKVLTPILLAANLLHPHYQGKQFRHNDKYYSQAIEFIRNELNESYHEMEAYENKVGIFESLLKKGNIPPKSFWQMAENSYPVLSQLAQRLINILSSSAQIERLFSNWSFVHSCLRNRLTPERSE
;
A
#
# COMPACT_ATOMS: atom_id res chain seq x y z
N GLY A 1 1.35 31.77 1.48
CA GLY A 1 0.56 30.64 1.97
C GLY A 1 0.33 29.64 0.86
N VAL A 2 -0.18 28.47 1.23
CA VAL A 2 -0.67 27.44 0.30
C VAL A 2 -2.18 27.42 0.44
N ILE A 3 -2.92 27.50 -0.67
CA ILE A 3 -4.38 27.32 -0.62
C ILE A 3 -4.66 25.82 -0.62
N VAL A 4 -5.45 25.36 0.34
CA VAL A 4 -5.99 24.00 0.38
C VAL A 4 -7.45 24.06 -0.02
N ILE A 5 -7.84 23.26 -1.01
CA ILE A 5 -9.18 23.21 -1.57
C ILE A 5 -9.75 21.82 -1.35
N ASP A 6 -10.92 21.74 -0.75
CA ASP A 6 -11.63 20.49 -0.54
C ASP A 6 -13.07 20.61 -1.01
N GLY A 7 -13.53 19.60 -1.74
CA GLY A 7 -14.87 19.54 -2.31
C GLY A 7 -15.59 18.31 -1.81
N TRP A 8 -16.76 18.50 -1.20
CA TRP A 8 -17.60 17.37 -0.78
C TRP A 8 -19.03 17.50 -1.29
N LYS A 9 -19.62 16.36 -1.63
CA LYS A 9 -21.02 16.24 -2.03
C LYS A 9 -21.80 15.63 -0.87
N ASN A 10 -22.85 16.33 -0.43
CA ASN A 10 -23.82 15.79 0.51
C ASN A 10 -24.97 15.15 -0.29
N SER A 11 -24.88 13.84 -0.48
CA SER A 11 -25.87 13.06 -1.25
C SER A 11 -27.28 13.07 -0.64
N VAL A 12 -27.42 13.38 0.66
CA VAL A 12 -28.72 13.42 1.37
C VAL A 12 -29.45 14.75 1.15
N ALA A 13 -28.70 15.86 1.11
CA ALA A 13 -29.25 17.19 0.83
C ALA A 13 -29.19 17.56 -0.66
N ASN A 14 -28.60 16.69 -1.49
CA ASN A 14 -28.17 16.96 -2.86
C ASN A 14 -27.32 18.24 -3.00
N THR A 15 -26.67 18.68 -1.92
CA THR A 15 -25.84 19.89 -1.94
C THR A 15 -24.38 19.57 -2.20
N LYS A 16 -23.67 20.51 -2.78
CA LYS A 16 -22.25 20.36 -3.10
C LYS A 16 -21.52 21.63 -2.73
N ASN A 17 -20.45 21.51 -1.94
CA ASN A 17 -19.69 22.67 -1.49
C ASN A 17 -18.21 22.48 -1.80
N VAL A 18 -17.57 23.58 -2.19
CA VAL A 18 -16.11 23.69 -2.34
C VAL A 18 -15.63 24.69 -1.31
N VAL A 19 -14.64 24.31 -0.49
CA VAL A 19 -14.07 25.14 0.57
C VAL A 19 -12.60 25.41 0.28
N CYS A 20 -12.19 26.66 0.49
CA CYS A 20 -10.79 27.07 0.40
C CYS A 20 -10.29 27.57 1.76
N ILE A 21 -9.10 27.10 2.15
CA ILE A 21 -8.38 27.51 3.36
C ILE A 21 -6.96 27.91 2.96
N ILE A 22 -6.40 28.95 3.59
CA ILE A 22 -4.96 29.25 3.48
C ILE A 22 -4.24 28.55 4.61
N HIS A 23 -3.27 27.72 4.25
CA HIS A 23 -2.27 27.19 5.15
C HIS A 23 -0.98 28.02 5.09
N THR A 24 -0.40 28.32 6.24
CA THR A 24 0.84 29.08 6.41
C THR A 24 1.74 28.36 7.39
N ALA A 25 3.06 28.41 7.17
CA ALA A 25 4.02 27.65 7.97
C ALA A 25 4.10 28.12 9.45
N ASN A 26 3.89 29.41 9.70
CA ASN A 26 4.15 30.04 11.00
C ASN A 26 2.92 30.72 11.63
N GLU A 27 1.74 30.58 11.01
CA GLU A 27 0.49 31.21 11.43
C GLU A 27 -0.66 30.22 11.33
N PRO A 28 -1.72 30.36 12.16
CA PRO A 28 -2.91 29.53 12.08
C PRO A 28 -3.57 29.62 10.70
N SER A 29 -4.18 28.52 10.26
CA SER A 29 -4.81 28.47 8.94
C SER A 29 -6.07 29.34 8.89
N PHE A 30 -6.27 30.03 7.77
CA PHE A 30 -7.38 30.97 7.60
C PHE A 30 -8.41 30.39 6.65
N PHE A 31 -9.66 30.29 7.09
CA PHE A 31 -10.78 29.99 6.19
C PHE A 31 -10.97 31.18 5.23
N LEU A 32 -11.03 30.91 3.92
CA LEU A 32 -11.26 31.94 2.92
C LEU A 32 -12.74 32.08 2.63
N ASN A 33 -13.33 31.01 2.07
CA ASN A 33 -14.73 31.00 1.69
C ASN A 33 -15.20 29.57 1.39
N SER A 34 -16.52 29.41 1.31
CA SER A 34 -17.21 28.21 0.82
C SER A 34 -18.15 28.59 -0.33
N TRP A 35 -18.03 27.91 -1.46
CA TRP A 35 -18.89 28.12 -2.62
C TRP A 35 -19.86 26.95 -2.77
N ASP A 36 -21.13 27.26 -3.00
CA ASP A 36 -22.18 26.28 -3.26
C ASP A 36 -22.24 25.95 -4.76
N PHE A 37 -22.06 24.67 -5.08
CA PHE A 37 -22.05 24.08 -6.42
C PHE A 37 -23.29 23.20 -6.68
N THR A 38 -24.32 23.29 -5.84
CA THR A 38 -25.51 22.40 -5.89
C THR A 38 -26.23 22.39 -7.24
N SER A 39 -26.26 23.52 -7.95
CA SER A 39 -26.93 23.67 -9.26
C SER A 39 -25.97 23.78 -10.45
N LEU A 40 -24.67 23.56 -10.25
CA LEU A 40 -23.63 23.83 -11.24
C LEU A 40 -22.88 22.54 -11.61
N SER A 41 -22.56 22.38 -12.90
CA SER A 41 -21.64 21.33 -13.33
C SER A 41 -20.23 21.66 -12.87
N GLU A 42 -19.51 20.68 -12.32
CA GLU A 42 -18.06 20.75 -12.06
C GLU A 42 -17.28 20.81 -13.38
N ASP A 43 -17.38 21.95 -14.04
CA ASP A 43 -16.51 22.27 -15.16
C ASP A 43 -15.21 22.89 -14.63
N THR A 44 -14.12 22.66 -15.36
CA THR A 44 -12.79 23.19 -15.02
C THR A 44 -12.78 24.71 -14.92
N GLN A 45 -13.66 25.39 -15.66
CA GLN A 45 -13.70 26.85 -15.72
C GLN A 45 -14.20 27.47 -14.42
N GLN A 46 -15.17 26.83 -13.74
CA GLN A 46 -15.70 27.31 -12.47
C GLN A 46 -14.76 27.06 -11.31
N LEU A 47 -14.06 25.92 -11.28
CA LEU A 47 -13.03 25.67 -10.25
C LEU A 47 -11.84 26.62 -10.40
N THR A 48 -11.44 26.96 -11.63
CA THR A 48 -10.42 27.99 -11.87
C THR A 48 -10.87 29.36 -11.34
N LYS A 49 -12.14 29.76 -11.55
CA LYS A 49 -12.67 31.01 -11.00
C LYS A 49 -12.65 31.02 -9.46
N VAL A 50 -13.01 29.91 -8.82
CA VAL A 50 -12.93 29.76 -7.35
C VAL A 50 -11.49 29.92 -6.85
N ILE A 51 -10.50 29.37 -7.56
CA ILE A 51 -9.08 29.53 -7.22
C ILE A 51 -8.64 30.99 -7.37
N GLU A 52 -9.02 31.64 -8.47
CA GLU A 52 -8.67 33.04 -8.75
C GLU A 52 -9.27 33.97 -7.67
N GLU A 53 -10.55 33.78 -7.32
CA GLU A 53 -11.21 34.49 -6.23
C GLU A 53 -10.57 34.20 -4.87
N ALA A 54 -10.22 32.94 -4.57
CA ALA A 54 -9.56 32.57 -3.33
C ALA A 54 -8.16 33.21 -3.20
N VAL A 55 -7.40 33.28 -4.31
CA VAL A 55 -6.09 33.95 -4.37
C VAL A 55 -6.24 35.47 -4.20
N GLU A 56 -7.30 36.06 -4.75
CA GLU A 56 -7.59 37.48 -4.59
C GLU A 56 -7.95 37.81 -3.14
N ILE A 57 -8.88 37.06 -2.53
CA ILE A 57 -9.27 37.19 -1.11
C ILE A 57 -8.04 37.02 -0.20
N ALA A 58 -7.15 36.07 -0.49
CA ALA A 58 -5.92 35.88 0.26
C ALA A 58 -5.00 37.11 0.25
N LYS A 59 -4.91 37.79 -0.90
CA LYS A 59 -4.07 38.98 -1.08
C LYS A 59 -4.71 40.22 -0.47
N THR A 60 -6.01 40.43 -0.67
CA THR A 60 -6.69 41.66 -0.25
C THR A 60 -7.04 41.65 1.23
N ASN A 61 -7.55 40.53 1.76
CA ASN A 61 -8.08 40.48 3.12
C ASN A 61 -7.05 40.01 4.15
N TYR A 62 -6.05 39.23 3.73
CA TYR A 62 -5.04 38.65 4.64
C TYR A 62 -3.61 39.07 4.31
N ASN A 63 -3.40 39.90 3.28
CA ASN A 63 -2.10 40.34 2.78
C ASN A 63 -1.10 39.18 2.57
N LYS A 64 -1.59 38.04 2.07
CA LYS A 64 -0.78 36.83 1.85
C LYS A 64 -0.59 36.56 0.36
N THR A 65 0.67 36.42 -0.04
CA THR A 65 1.03 35.89 -1.36
C THR A 65 0.85 34.37 -1.36
N ILE A 66 0.12 33.84 -2.34
CA ILE A 66 -0.11 32.40 -2.50
C ILE A 66 0.93 31.81 -3.45
N TYR A 67 1.55 30.70 -3.04
CA TYR A 67 2.64 30.06 -3.78
C TYR A 67 2.25 28.72 -4.41
N ALA A 68 1.21 28.07 -3.89
CA ALA A 68 0.74 26.78 -4.37
C ALA A 68 -0.74 26.57 -3.99
N VAL A 69 -1.42 25.69 -4.73
CA VAL A 69 -2.78 25.22 -4.46
C VAL A 69 -2.72 23.70 -4.31
N VAL A 70 -3.31 23.17 -3.23
CA VAL A 70 -3.39 21.75 -2.90
C VAL A 70 -4.87 21.38 -2.90
N SER A 71 -5.27 20.46 -3.77
CA SER A 71 -6.63 19.92 -3.78
C SER A 71 -6.61 18.41 -3.55
N ASP A 72 -7.77 17.87 -3.17
CA ASP A 72 -7.99 16.43 -3.25
C ASP A 72 -7.91 15.94 -4.72
N ASN A 73 -7.78 14.63 -4.89
CA ASN A 73 -7.60 14.00 -6.21
C ASN A 73 -8.92 13.90 -6.97
N ALA A 74 -9.66 15.02 -7.04
CA ALA A 74 -10.91 15.14 -7.77
C ALA A 74 -10.68 15.03 -9.29
N PRO A 75 -11.60 14.39 -10.04
CA PRO A 75 -11.39 13.97 -11.43
C PRO A 75 -11.00 15.06 -12.43
N VAL A 76 -11.29 16.33 -12.12
CA VAL A 76 -11.18 17.49 -13.03
C VAL A 76 -9.73 17.96 -13.20
N MET A 77 -8.90 17.90 -12.16
CA MET A 77 -7.46 18.25 -12.27
C MET A 77 -6.63 17.19 -12.99
N THR A 78 -7.17 15.98 -13.10
CA THR A 78 -6.57 14.95 -13.94
C THR A 78 -7.02 15.03 -15.41
N ALA A 79 -8.00 15.86 -15.78
CA ALA A 79 -8.58 15.86 -17.13
C ALA A 79 -7.63 16.42 -18.21
N MET A 80 -6.74 17.35 -17.88
CA MET A 80 -5.82 17.96 -18.87
C MET A 80 -4.66 17.05 -19.33
N GLY A 81 -4.36 15.98 -18.59
CA GLY A 81 -3.41 14.93 -18.99
C GLY A 81 -4.06 13.58 -19.32
N LYS A 82 -5.33 13.37 -18.96
CA LYS A 82 -6.08 12.10 -19.15
C LYS A 82 -6.69 11.95 -20.54
N ALA A 83 -7.20 13.02 -21.14
CA ALA A 83 -7.94 12.96 -22.41
C ALA A 83 -7.01 12.45 -23.54
N ASP A 84 -5.93 13.17 -23.83
CA ASP A 84 -4.98 12.81 -24.89
C ASP A 84 -4.45 11.37 -24.76
N LEU A 85 -4.06 10.91 -23.57
CA LEU A 85 -3.45 9.58 -23.41
C LEU A 85 -4.47 8.44 -23.59
N ILE A 86 -5.68 8.59 -23.03
CA ILE A 86 -6.74 7.58 -23.13
C ILE A 86 -7.35 7.60 -24.54
N GLU A 87 -7.54 8.77 -25.14
CA GLU A 87 -8.03 8.94 -26.52
C GLU A 87 -7.06 8.32 -27.55
N ASN A 88 -5.77 8.30 -27.26
CA ASN A 88 -4.76 7.62 -28.10
C ASN A 88 -4.56 6.14 -27.72
N GLY A 89 -5.49 5.52 -26.97
CA GLY A 89 -5.51 4.09 -26.65
C GLY A 89 -4.70 3.68 -25.41
N GLY A 90 -4.25 4.64 -24.61
CA GLY A 90 -3.46 4.42 -23.40
C GLY A 90 -4.29 4.23 -22.14
N THR A 91 -3.60 4.04 -21.02
CA THR A 91 -4.24 3.87 -19.69
C THR A 91 -3.92 5.03 -18.76
N LYS A 92 -4.85 5.34 -17.85
CA LYS A 92 -4.65 6.39 -16.84
C LYS A 92 -3.31 6.20 -16.11
N ILE A 93 -2.49 7.24 -16.11
CA ILE A 93 -1.19 7.23 -15.42
C ILE A 93 -1.39 6.95 -13.93
N LYS A 94 -0.62 5.99 -13.43
CA LYS A 94 -0.46 5.71 -12.00
C LYS A 94 0.82 6.39 -11.53
N LEU A 95 0.70 7.27 -10.55
CA LEU A 95 1.85 7.89 -9.90
C LEU A 95 2.27 7.05 -8.69
N ALA A 96 3.57 7.05 -8.40
CA ALA A 96 4.09 6.51 -7.17
C ALA A 96 3.53 7.32 -5.99
N CYS A 97 3.27 6.63 -4.89
CA CYS A 97 2.76 7.20 -3.66
C CYS A 97 3.65 6.69 -2.53
N GLU A 98 4.32 7.61 -1.83
CA GLU A 98 5.31 7.28 -0.81
C GLU A 98 4.73 6.38 0.30
N THR A 99 3.43 6.50 0.57
CA THR A 99 2.75 5.73 1.61
C THR A 99 2.29 4.33 1.16
N ARG A 100 2.51 3.93 -0.10
CA ARG A 100 2.08 2.62 -0.63
C ARG A 100 3.23 1.87 -1.28
N TRP A 101 3.64 0.77 -0.66
CA TRP A 101 4.87 0.04 -1.01
C TRP A 101 4.90 -0.47 -2.46
N CYS A 102 3.75 -0.86 -3.03
CA CYS A 102 3.66 -1.35 -4.42
C CYS A 102 3.59 -0.23 -5.49
N SER A 103 3.47 1.03 -5.08
CA SER A 103 3.13 2.14 -5.98
C SER A 103 4.21 2.45 -7.01
N TYR A 104 5.49 2.32 -6.66
CA TYR A 104 6.60 2.56 -7.57
C TYR A 104 6.63 1.54 -8.70
N ARG A 105 6.54 0.24 -8.38
CA ARG A 105 6.41 -0.83 -9.37
C ARG A 105 5.20 -0.62 -10.28
N ASP A 106 4.05 -0.30 -9.69
CA ASP A 106 2.81 -0.12 -10.46
C ASP A 106 2.87 1.12 -11.36
N ALA A 107 3.53 2.20 -10.92
CA ALA A 107 3.82 3.38 -11.71
C ALA A 107 4.77 3.07 -12.88
N PHE A 108 5.83 2.28 -12.64
CA PHE A 108 6.77 1.89 -13.69
C PHE A 108 6.13 0.97 -14.73
N ARG A 109 5.32 0.00 -14.32
CA ARG A 109 4.50 -0.81 -15.24
C ARG A 109 3.55 0.06 -16.06
N CYS A 110 2.91 1.06 -15.42
CA CYS A 110 2.04 2.00 -16.11
C CYS A 110 2.80 2.88 -17.10
N CYS A 111 4.02 3.32 -16.74
CA CYS A 111 4.91 4.09 -17.60
C CYS A 111 5.27 3.29 -18.85
N LEU A 112 5.78 2.06 -18.67
CA LEU A 112 6.13 1.16 -19.78
C LEU A 112 4.94 0.89 -20.70
N LYS A 113 3.76 0.60 -20.14
CA LYS A 113 2.54 0.35 -20.94
C LYS A 113 2.13 1.55 -21.80
N ASN A 114 2.38 2.76 -21.32
CA ASN A 114 1.99 3.99 -21.99
C ASN A 114 3.13 4.62 -22.80
N LEU A 115 4.34 4.06 -22.78
CA LEU A 115 5.56 4.72 -23.26
C LEU A 115 5.49 5.09 -24.73
N ASP A 116 5.06 4.15 -25.59
CA ASP A 116 4.93 4.39 -27.03
C ASP A 116 3.89 5.47 -27.36
N ILE A 117 2.83 5.53 -26.56
CA ILE A 117 1.76 6.52 -26.70
C ILE A 117 2.26 7.89 -26.24
N MET A 118 2.99 7.93 -25.13
CA MET A 118 3.65 9.15 -24.63
C MET A 118 4.65 9.69 -25.67
N LYS A 119 5.47 8.83 -26.28
CA LYS A 119 6.38 9.19 -27.39
C LYS A 119 5.59 9.84 -28.54
N LYS A 120 4.52 9.19 -29.02
CA LYS A 120 3.67 9.73 -30.10
C LYS A 120 3.05 11.08 -29.76
N ILE A 121 2.52 11.24 -28.55
CA ILE A 121 1.90 12.50 -28.11
C ILE A 121 2.94 13.63 -28.07
N ILE A 122 4.12 13.36 -27.54
CA ILE A 122 5.21 14.34 -27.45
C ILE A 122 5.68 14.74 -28.85
N SER A 123 5.95 13.78 -29.73
CA SER A 123 6.36 14.06 -31.11
C SER A 123 5.29 14.88 -31.86
N ASN A 124 4.01 14.53 -31.69
CA ASN A 124 2.90 15.27 -32.30
C ASN A 124 2.80 16.72 -31.76
N LYS A 125 3.09 16.95 -30.47
CA LYS A 125 3.10 18.29 -29.88
C LYS A 125 4.30 19.11 -30.36
N LEU A 126 5.48 18.50 -30.50
CA LEU A 126 6.68 19.15 -31.03
C LEU A 126 6.53 19.57 -32.50
N ASN A 127 5.81 18.78 -33.31
CA ASN A 127 5.60 19.03 -34.73
C ASN A 127 4.47 20.03 -35.06
N LYS A 128 3.70 20.49 -34.05
CA LYS A 128 2.60 21.44 -34.28
C LYS A 128 3.13 22.87 -34.48
N PRO A 129 2.70 23.60 -35.53
CA PRO A 129 3.15 24.97 -35.78
C PRO A 129 2.75 25.98 -34.69
N SER A 130 1.71 25.68 -33.88
CA SER A 130 1.33 26.47 -32.70
C SER A 130 2.36 26.41 -31.56
N PHE A 131 3.17 25.36 -31.49
CA PHE A 131 4.23 25.19 -30.50
C PHE A 131 5.40 26.16 -30.71
N ILE A 132 5.53 26.74 -31.90
CA ILE A 132 6.54 27.75 -32.21
C ILE A 132 6.30 29.05 -31.40
N LYS A 133 5.07 29.28 -30.92
CA LYS A 133 4.67 30.47 -30.14
C LYS A 133 4.63 30.26 -28.61
N SER A 134 4.99 29.08 -28.09
CA SER A 134 4.92 28.79 -26.65
C SER A 134 6.05 29.47 -25.85
N LYS A 135 5.86 29.63 -24.53
CA LYS A 135 6.90 30.17 -23.64
C LYS A 135 8.16 29.30 -23.70
N LYS A 136 9.35 29.93 -23.77
CA LYS A 136 10.68 29.26 -23.86
C LYS A 136 10.84 28.10 -22.87
N GLN A 137 10.39 28.31 -21.63
CA GLN A 137 10.48 27.35 -20.53
C GLN A 137 9.62 26.08 -20.72
N GLU A 138 8.49 26.18 -21.42
CA GLU A 138 7.60 25.05 -21.73
C GLU A 138 8.17 24.21 -22.88
N LYS A 139 8.82 24.89 -23.83
CA LYS A 139 9.55 24.26 -24.94
C LYS A 139 10.75 23.47 -24.45
N GLU A 140 11.55 24.04 -23.56
CA GLU A 140 12.69 23.35 -22.92
C GLU A 140 12.24 22.10 -22.16
N LYS A 141 11.18 22.19 -21.35
CA LYS A 141 10.64 21.03 -20.61
C LYS A 141 10.19 19.88 -21.52
N LEU A 142 9.51 20.19 -22.64
CA LEU A 142 9.04 19.19 -23.58
C LEU A 142 10.17 18.53 -24.37
N ILE A 143 11.22 19.28 -24.71
CA ILE A 143 12.42 18.74 -25.35
C ILE A 143 13.15 17.81 -24.36
N THR A 144 13.40 18.26 -23.13
CA THR A 144 14.02 17.42 -22.10
C THR A 144 13.22 16.14 -21.84
N LEU A 145 11.90 16.23 -21.79
CA LEU A 145 11.04 15.05 -21.62
C LEU A 145 11.11 14.11 -22.82
N ASN A 146 11.17 14.63 -24.05
CA ASN A 146 11.34 13.84 -25.26
C ASN A 146 12.67 13.08 -25.25
N ASP A 147 13.75 13.75 -24.83
CA ASP A 147 15.08 13.15 -24.74
C ASP A 147 15.11 12.02 -23.69
N GLN A 148 14.49 12.25 -22.53
CA GLN A 148 14.40 11.26 -21.45
C GLN A 148 13.56 10.04 -21.82
N ILE A 149 12.42 10.24 -22.48
CA ILE A 149 11.52 9.14 -22.86
C ILE A 149 12.06 8.35 -24.06
N SER A 150 12.86 9.00 -24.91
CA SER A 150 13.49 8.36 -26.08
C SER A 150 14.78 7.60 -25.74
N ASP A 151 15.30 7.75 -24.53
CA ASP A 151 16.44 6.97 -24.04
C ASP A 151 16.05 5.49 -23.87
N ASP A 152 16.60 4.62 -24.72
CA ASP A 152 16.38 3.17 -24.63
C ASP A 152 16.86 2.58 -23.29
N SER A 153 17.80 3.24 -22.61
CA SER A 153 18.26 2.83 -21.28
C SER A 153 17.17 2.98 -20.20
N LEU A 154 16.18 3.86 -20.41
CA LEU A 154 15.05 4.04 -19.50
C LEU A 154 14.20 2.78 -19.42
N ILE A 155 13.93 2.13 -20.56
CA ILE A 155 13.10 0.92 -20.62
C ILE A 155 13.76 -0.19 -19.80
N THR A 156 15.05 -0.42 -20.03
CA THR A 156 15.83 -1.42 -19.30
C THR A 156 15.81 -1.15 -17.80
N LYS A 157 16.11 0.08 -17.37
CA LYS A 157 16.08 0.46 -15.94
C LYS A 157 14.72 0.24 -15.29
N LEU A 158 13.63 0.57 -15.98
CA LEU A 158 12.27 0.36 -15.47
C LEU A 158 11.95 -1.14 -15.38
N GLN A 159 12.35 -1.94 -16.37
CA GLN A 159 12.16 -3.38 -16.37
C GLN A 159 12.96 -4.06 -15.26
N ASP A 160 14.24 -3.72 -15.10
CA ASP A 160 15.12 -4.24 -14.05
C ASP A 160 14.52 -3.97 -12.67
N PHE A 161 14.01 -2.75 -12.43
CA PHE A 161 13.34 -2.43 -11.17
C PHE A 161 12.07 -3.24 -10.97
N ILE A 162 11.26 -3.45 -12.00
CA ILE A 162 10.03 -4.25 -11.89
C ILE A 162 10.38 -5.69 -11.53
N VAL A 163 11.37 -6.28 -12.21
CA VAL A 163 11.86 -7.65 -11.94
C VAL A 163 12.35 -7.78 -10.50
N LEU A 164 13.10 -6.78 -9.99
CA LEU A 164 13.59 -6.74 -8.62
C LEU A 164 12.45 -6.60 -7.59
N SER A 165 11.50 -5.70 -7.85
CA SER A 165 10.44 -5.34 -6.91
C SER A 165 9.26 -6.30 -6.89
N ASP A 166 9.09 -7.11 -7.94
CA ASP A 166 7.92 -7.97 -8.10
C ASP A 166 7.76 -9.05 -7.04
N PRO A 167 8.80 -9.85 -6.71
CA PRO A 167 8.72 -10.86 -5.67
C PRO A 167 8.33 -10.24 -4.32
N VAL A 168 8.91 -9.08 -3.98
CA VAL A 168 8.64 -8.35 -2.74
C VAL A 168 7.19 -7.84 -2.71
N CYS A 169 6.73 -7.21 -3.79
CA CYS A 169 5.36 -6.71 -3.87
C CYS A 169 4.33 -7.85 -3.85
N SER A 170 4.64 -9.00 -4.46
CA SER A 170 3.80 -10.21 -4.40
C SER A 170 3.67 -10.72 -2.96
N LEU A 171 4.79 -10.81 -2.25
CA LEU A 171 4.83 -11.19 -0.83
C LEU A 171 4.01 -10.22 0.04
N ILE A 172 4.18 -8.92 -0.14
CA ILE A 172 3.43 -7.90 0.61
C ILE A 172 1.93 -8.08 0.36
N ASN A 173 1.51 -8.27 -0.89
CA ASN A 173 0.10 -8.44 -1.23
C ASN A 173 -0.51 -9.69 -0.56
N LYS A 174 0.24 -10.80 -0.49
CA LYS A 174 -0.19 -12.01 0.25
C LYS A 174 -0.33 -11.72 1.74
N CYS A 175 0.68 -11.11 2.36
CA CYS A 175 0.68 -10.74 3.78
C CYS A 175 -0.46 -9.79 4.18
N GLN A 176 -1.07 -9.08 3.24
CA GLN A 176 -2.20 -8.20 3.50
C GLN A 176 -3.57 -8.86 3.31
N GLN A 177 -3.66 -10.13 2.88
CA GLN A 177 -4.94 -10.84 2.73
C GLN A 177 -5.55 -11.12 4.11
N SER A 178 -6.89 -11.08 4.21
CA SER A 178 -7.63 -11.15 5.50
C SER A 178 -7.46 -12.48 6.24
N ASN A 179 -7.21 -13.56 5.50
CA ASN A 179 -7.01 -14.91 6.00
C ASN A 179 -5.53 -15.29 6.14
N PHE A 180 -4.62 -14.34 5.98
CA PHE A 180 -3.18 -14.60 6.00
C PHE A 180 -2.63 -14.36 7.41
N THR A 181 -1.92 -15.37 7.91
CA THR A 181 -1.46 -15.43 9.29
C THR A 181 0.06 -15.39 9.37
N ILE A 182 0.62 -15.19 10.55
CA ILE A 182 2.08 -15.16 10.73
C ILE A 182 2.82 -16.44 10.29
N PRO A 183 2.30 -17.69 10.44
CA PRO A 183 2.99 -18.85 9.87
C PRO A 183 3.02 -18.84 8.33
N ASP A 184 1.96 -18.33 7.69
CA ASP A 184 1.91 -18.17 6.23
C ASP A 184 2.92 -17.11 5.76
N ALA A 185 3.06 -16.03 6.53
CA ALA A 185 4.05 -14.99 6.28
C ALA A 185 5.47 -15.52 6.41
N ALA A 186 5.77 -16.29 7.45
CA ALA A 186 7.08 -16.93 7.60
C ALA A 186 7.41 -17.81 6.38
N GLU A 187 6.43 -18.57 5.88
CA GLU A 187 6.59 -19.44 4.71
C GLU A 187 6.90 -18.63 3.44
N GLU A 188 6.19 -17.53 3.19
CA GLU A 188 6.43 -16.67 2.03
C GLU A 188 7.77 -15.91 2.13
N TRP A 189 8.13 -15.43 3.32
CA TRP A 189 9.42 -14.75 3.54
C TRP A 189 10.60 -15.68 3.29
N MET A 190 10.50 -16.96 3.67
CA MET A 190 11.55 -17.96 3.38
C MET A 190 11.63 -18.35 1.91
N LYS A 191 10.51 -18.27 1.18
CA LYS A 191 10.45 -18.51 -0.27
C LYS A 191 10.82 -17.29 -1.10
N LEU A 192 11.05 -16.14 -0.47
CA LEU A 192 11.35 -14.90 -1.16
C LEU A 192 12.69 -15.04 -1.88
N ASN A 193 12.62 -15.19 -3.20
CA ASN A 193 13.78 -15.17 -4.08
C ASN A 193 13.74 -13.87 -4.90
N VAL A 194 14.72 -13.00 -4.68
CA VAL A 194 14.87 -11.76 -5.43
C VAL A 194 16.11 -11.92 -6.32
N PRO A 195 16.00 -11.72 -7.64
CA PRO A 195 17.11 -11.89 -8.58
C PRO A 195 18.11 -10.73 -8.43
N ILE A 196 18.95 -10.82 -7.40
CA ILE A 196 19.95 -9.80 -7.06
C ILE A 196 21.33 -10.36 -7.37
N GLU A 197 22.09 -9.66 -8.20
CA GLU A 197 23.50 -10.01 -8.46
C GLU A 197 24.46 -9.31 -7.49
N ASP A 198 24.08 -8.15 -6.95
CA ASP A 198 24.90 -7.36 -6.03
C ASP A 198 24.87 -7.94 -4.60
N GLU A 199 26.01 -8.44 -4.14
CA GLU A 199 26.19 -9.00 -2.79
C GLU A 199 25.76 -8.04 -1.66
N LYS A 200 25.95 -6.73 -1.81
CA LYS A 200 25.55 -5.75 -0.79
C LYS A 200 24.03 -5.67 -0.68
N ILE A 201 23.34 -5.73 -1.82
CA ILE A 201 21.87 -5.70 -1.83
C ILE A 201 21.33 -7.03 -1.29
N GLN A 202 21.97 -8.16 -1.60
CA GLN A 202 21.64 -9.45 -1.00
C GLN A 202 21.78 -9.40 0.52
N GLU A 203 22.86 -8.82 1.05
CA GLU A 203 23.07 -8.67 2.50
C GLU A 203 21.98 -7.79 3.15
N ILE A 204 21.58 -6.68 2.52
CA ILE A 204 20.49 -5.82 3.01
C ILE A 204 19.17 -6.59 3.06
N VAL A 205 18.86 -7.36 2.02
CA VAL A 205 17.64 -8.19 1.96
C VAL A 205 17.69 -9.29 3.02
N GLN A 206 18.81 -9.98 3.16
CA GLN A 206 18.95 -11.02 4.18
C GLN A 206 18.83 -10.46 5.60
N LYS A 207 19.45 -9.30 5.89
CA LYS A 207 19.26 -8.59 7.17
C LYS A 207 17.80 -8.24 7.42
N ARG A 208 17.06 -7.89 6.37
CA ARG A 208 15.62 -7.61 6.48
C ARG A 208 14.81 -8.86 6.76
N ILE A 209 15.11 -9.98 6.08
CA ILE A 209 14.49 -11.28 6.32
C ILE A 209 14.72 -11.71 7.77
N ASP A 210 15.96 -11.65 8.26
CA ASP A 210 16.33 -11.97 9.64
C ASP A 210 15.56 -11.13 10.67
N LYS A 211 15.31 -9.85 10.37
CA LYS A 211 14.54 -8.97 11.26
C LYS A 211 13.05 -9.34 11.31
N VAL A 212 12.52 -9.89 10.22
CA VAL A 212 11.10 -10.28 10.14
C VAL A 212 10.86 -11.66 10.69
N LEU A 213 11.76 -12.62 10.44
CA LEU A 213 11.69 -13.99 10.94
C LEU A 213 12.05 -14.06 12.44
N THR A 214 11.19 -13.49 13.26
CA THR A 214 11.32 -13.52 14.72
C THR A 214 11.04 -14.93 15.27
N PRO A 215 11.49 -15.24 16.50
CA PRO A 215 11.20 -16.53 17.14
C PRO A 215 9.72 -16.91 17.16
N ILE A 216 8.84 -15.91 17.30
CA ILE A 216 7.37 -16.08 17.27
C ILE A 216 6.89 -16.56 15.90
N LEU A 217 7.36 -15.94 14.80
CA LEU A 217 7.01 -16.36 13.44
C LEU A 217 7.50 -17.77 13.14
N LEU A 218 8.74 -18.06 13.56
CA LEU A 218 9.36 -19.36 13.36
C LEU A 218 8.64 -20.46 14.16
N ALA A 219 8.31 -20.20 15.43
CA ALA A 219 7.52 -21.10 16.26
C ALA A 219 6.11 -21.33 15.69
N ALA A 220 5.44 -20.27 15.21
CA ALA A 220 4.14 -20.41 14.57
C ALA A 220 4.19 -21.31 13.33
N ASN A 221 5.21 -21.16 12.48
CA ASN A 221 5.41 -22.01 11.31
C ASN A 221 5.76 -23.46 11.71
N LEU A 222 6.58 -23.65 12.75
CA LEU A 222 6.92 -24.97 13.28
C LEU A 222 5.70 -25.72 13.82
N LEU A 223 4.81 -25.02 14.53
CA LEU A 223 3.55 -25.56 15.05
C LEU A 223 2.44 -25.65 13.98
N HIS A 224 2.67 -25.15 12.77
CA HIS A 224 1.68 -25.24 11.72
C HIS A 224 1.62 -26.68 11.17
N PRO A 225 0.44 -27.37 11.15
CA PRO A 225 0.34 -28.79 10.79
C PRO A 225 0.83 -29.13 9.38
N HIS A 226 0.78 -28.15 8.47
CA HIS A 226 1.24 -28.33 7.09
C HIS A 226 2.73 -27.96 6.90
N TYR A 227 3.20 -26.90 7.56
CA TYR A 227 4.54 -26.35 7.33
C TYR A 227 5.59 -27.05 8.18
N GLN A 228 5.34 -27.22 9.47
CA GLN A 228 6.18 -28.01 10.38
C GLN A 228 7.67 -27.61 10.34
N GLY A 229 7.96 -26.34 10.05
CA GLY A 229 9.31 -25.82 9.92
C GLY A 229 10.14 -26.38 8.76
N LYS A 230 9.53 -27.06 7.78
CA LYS A 230 10.25 -27.73 6.66
C LYS A 230 11.21 -26.80 5.93
N GLN A 231 10.87 -25.51 5.79
CA GLN A 231 11.69 -24.53 5.08
C GLN A 231 12.97 -24.12 5.82
N PHE A 232 13.02 -24.23 7.16
CA PHE A 232 14.14 -23.74 7.95
C PHE A 232 14.73 -24.76 8.91
N ARG A 233 14.25 -26.00 8.90
CA ARG A 233 14.74 -27.06 9.80
C ARG A 233 16.23 -27.35 9.65
N HIS A 234 16.79 -27.07 8.47
CA HIS A 234 18.23 -27.21 8.18
C HIS A 234 19.05 -25.95 8.54
N ASN A 235 18.38 -24.87 8.96
CA ASN A 235 19.02 -23.65 9.41
C ASN A 235 19.07 -23.64 10.95
N ASP A 236 20.23 -23.98 11.50
CA ASP A 236 20.43 -24.14 12.95
C ASP A 236 20.04 -22.88 13.74
N LYS A 237 20.29 -21.68 13.19
CA LYS A 237 19.94 -20.41 13.83
C LYS A 237 18.43 -20.30 14.00
N TYR A 238 17.67 -20.47 12.92
CA TYR A 238 16.21 -20.33 12.97
C TYR A 238 15.55 -21.46 13.75
N TYR A 239 16.03 -22.69 13.60
CA TYR A 239 15.50 -23.82 14.34
C TYR A 239 15.70 -23.65 15.85
N SER A 240 16.91 -23.27 16.27
CA SER A 240 17.22 -23.03 17.69
C SER A 240 16.37 -21.92 18.28
N GLN A 241 16.18 -20.80 17.57
CA GLN A 241 15.32 -19.69 18.00
C GLN A 241 13.86 -20.11 18.20
N ALA A 242 13.32 -20.93 17.29
CA ALA A 242 11.95 -21.42 17.40
C ALA A 242 11.77 -22.35 18.61
N ILE A 243 12.69 -23.29 18.78
CA ILE A 243 12.65 -24.27 19.88
C ILE A 243 12.86 -23.61 21.24
N GLU A 244 13.80 -22.67 21.35
CA GLU A 244 14.05 -21.92 22.58
C GLU A 244 12.79 -21.14 23.00
N PHE A 245 12.13 -20.47 22.05
CA PHE A 245 10.87 -19.79 22.31
C PHE A 245 9.79 -20.76 22.81
N ILE A 246 9.57 -21.88 22.11
CA ILE A 246 8.56 -22.88 22.52
C ILE A 246 8.89 -23.47 23.89
N ARG A 247 10.17 -23.76 24.16
CA ARG A 247 10.61 -24.29 25.46
C ARG A 247 10.32 -23.32 26.60
N ASN A 248 10.57 -22.03 26.40
CA ASN A 248 10.29 -21.00 27.40
C ASN A 248 8.79 -20.83 27.65
N GLU A 249 7.95 -20.98 26.63
CA GLU A 249 6.49 -20.89 26.77
C GLU A 249 5.87 -22.15 27.42
N LEU A 250 6.40 -23.35 27.12
CA LEU A 250 5.85 -24.61 27.62
C LEU A 250 6.41 -25.01 28.99
N ASN A 251 7.62 -24.57 29.35
CA ASN A 251 8.30 -24.95 30.59
C ASN A 251 8.29 -26.48 30.81
N GLU A 252 7.63 -26.96 31.86
CA GLU A 252 7.52 -28.39 32.21
C GLU A 252 6.71 -29.22 31.19
N SER A 253 5.88 -28.55 30.37
CA SER A 253 5.02 -29.19 29.36
C SER A 253 5.73 -29.39 28.01
N TYR A 254 7.06 -29.26 27.95
CA TYR A 254 7.82 -29.42 26.70
C TYR A 254 7.68 -30.81 26.06
N HIS A 255 7.42 -31.84 26.87
CA HIS A 255 7.15 -33.20 26.38
C HIS A 255 5.95 -33.27 25.40
N GLU A 256 5.00 -32.32 25.46
CA GLU A 256 3.92 -32.21 24.48
C GLU A 256 4.45 -31.87 23.08
N MET A 257 5.47 -30.99 23.01
CA MET A 257 6.14 -30.64 21.76
C MET A 257 6.90 -31.84 21.18
N GLU A 258 7.57 -32.62 22.02
CA GLU A 258 8.24 -33.86 21.59
C GLU A 258 7.26 -34.87 21.00
N ALA A 259 6.06 -34.99 21.59
CA ALA A 259 5.01 -35.84 21.05
C ALA A 259 4.53 -35.37 19.66
N TYR A 260 4.44 -34.06 19.44
CA TYR A 260 4.10 -33.48 18.14
C TYR A 260 5.21 -33.72 17.09
N GLU A 261 6.47 -33.46 17.43
CA GLU A 261 7.62 -33.67 16.53
C GLU A 261 7.77 -35.14 16.11
N ASN A 262 7.59 -36.05 17.08
CA ASN A 262 7.67 -37.50 16.85
C ASN A 262 6.37 -38.10 16.29
N LYS A 263 5.32 -37.29 16.10
CA LYS A 263 4.01 -37.69 15.57
C LYS A 263 3.38 -38.82 16.39
N VAL A 264 3.41 -38.72 17.71
CA VAL A 264 2.90 -39.72 18.63
C VAL A 264 1.42 -39.45 18.97
N GLY A 265 0.66 -40.50 19.27
CA GLY A 265 -0.70 -40.39 19.76
C GLY A 265 -1.66 -39.76 18.75
N ILE A 266 -2.43 -38.76 19.18
CA ILE A 266 -3.45 -38.12 18.33
C ILE A 266 -2.83 -37.47 17.08
N PHE A 267 -1.59 -36.96 17.18
CA PHE A 267 -0.91 -36.30 16.07
C PHE A 267 -0.64 -37.22 14.88
N GLU A 268 -0.37 -38.51 15.10
CA GLU A 268 -0.22 -39.48 14.02
C GLU A 268 -1.49 -39.54 13.16
N SER A 269 -2.64 -39.67 13.83
CA SER A 269 -3.94 -39.81 13.18
C SER A 269 -4.37 -38.52 12.48
N LEU A 270 -4.14 -37.36 13.11
CA LEU A 270 -4.52 -36.06 12.55
C LEU A 270 -3.66 -35.68 11.35
N LEU A 271 -2.34 -35.91 11.43
CA LEU A 271 -1.43 -35.63 10.32
C LEU A 271 -1.65 -36.59 9.14
N LYS A 272 -2.00 -37.87 9.39
CA LYS A 272 -2.33 -38.84 8.32
C LYS A 272 -3.61 -38.50 7.57
N LYS A 273 -4.63 -37.98 8.26
CA LYS A 273 -5.89 -37.59 7.60
C LYS A 273 -5.68 -36.53 6.52
N GLY A 274 -4.72 -35.62 6.72
CA GLY A 274 -4.47 -34.49 5.82
C GLY A 274 -5.68 -33.54 5.74
N ASN A 275 -5.46 -32.32 5.23
CA ASN A 275 -6.53 -31.34 4.95
C ASN A 275 -7.39 -30.87 6.14
N ILE A 276 -6.92 -31.03 7.38
CA ILE A 276 -7.59 -30.43 8.55
C ILE A 276 -7.13 -28.97 8.67
N PRO A 277 -8.04 -27.99 8.76
CA PRO A 277 -7.66 -26.60 9.00
C PRO A 277 -6.80 -26.48 10.27
N PRO A 278 -5.73 -25.65 10.27
CA PRO A 278 -4.77 -25.58 11.39
C PRO A 278 -5.43 -25.33 12.75
N LYS A 279 -6.43 -24.47 12.81
CA LYS A 279 -7.21 -24.22 14.02
C LYS A 279 -7.93 -25.47 14.51
N SER A 280 -8.64 -26.15 13.62
CA SER A 280 -9.37 -27.39 13.95
C SER A 280 -8.42 -28.52 14.36
N PHE A 281 -7.24 -28.61 13.75
CA PHE A 281 -6.21 -29.58 14.12
C PHE A 281 -5.84 -29.43 15.61
N TRP A 282 -5.54 -28.21 16.04
CA TRP A 282 -5.13 -27.96 17.42
C TRP A 282 -6.30 -28.06 18.42
N GLN A 283 -7.53 -27.70 18.03
CA GLN A 283 -8.72 -27.94 18.85
C GLN A 283 -8.97 -29.43 19.11
N MET A 284 -8.71 -30.29 18.13
CA MET A 284 -8.84 -31.74 18.30
C MET A 284 -7.72 -32.31 19.19
N ALA A 285 -6.51 -31.75 19.11
CA ALA A 285 -5.37 -32.17 19.94
C ALA A 285 -5.44 -31.67 21.39
N GLU A 286 -6.23 -30.62 21.66
CA GLU A 286 -6.30 -29.94 22.96
C GLU A 286 -6.68 -30.86 24.12
N ASN A 287 -7.52 -31.88 23.88
CA ASN A 287 -7.89 -32.85 24.91
C ASN A 287 -6.71 -33.71 25.39
N SER A 288 -5.70 -33.94 24.55
CA SER A 288 -4.53 -34.76 24.86
C SER A 288 -3.29 -33.93 25.18
N TYR A 289 -3.17 -32.74 24.58
CA TYR A 289 -2.01 -31.86 24.67
C TYR A 289 -2.47 -30.41 24.84
N PRO A 290 -3.04 -30.05 26.00
CA PRO A 290 -3.74 -28.78 26.20
C PRO A 290 -2.80 -27.58 26.11
N VAL A 291 -1.60 -27.65 26.69
CA VAL A 291 -0.70 -26.50 26.80
C VAL A 291 -0.13 -26.13 25.43
N LEU A 292 0.35 -27.12 24.68
CA LEU A 292 0.84 -26.95 23.32
C LEU A 292 -0.27 -26.47 22.38
N SER A 293 -1.46 -27.06 22.50
CA SER A 293 -2.59 -26.70 21.65
C SER A 293 -3.03 -25.25 21.88
N GLN A 294 -3.04 -24.76 23.12
CA GLN A 294 -3.34 -23.36 23.42
C GLN A 294 -2.27 -22.42 22.85
N LEU A 295 -0.99 -22.74 23.00
CA LEU A 295 0.10 -21.96 22.42
C LEU A 295 -0.02 -21.90 20.89
N ALA A 296 -0.20 -23.05 20.23
CA ALA A 296 -0.31 -23.12 18.77
C ALA A 296 -1.54 -22.36 18.25
N GLN A 297 -2.69 -22.47 18.93
CA GLN A 297 -3.89 -21.71 18.60
C GLN A 297 -3.66 -20.19 18.74
N ARG A 298 -2.94 -19.74 19.77
CA ARG A 298 -2.61 -18.31 19.93
C ARG A 298 -1.74 -17.82 18.78
N LEU A 299 -0.70 -18.57 18.42
CA LEU A 299 0.27 -18.16 17.41
C LEU A 299 -0.27 -18.20 15.98
N ILE A 300 -0.96 -19.29 15.60
CA ILE A 300 -1.44 -19.49 14.23
C ILE A 300 -2.58 -18.52 13.88
N ASN A 301 -3.30 -17.97 14.85
CA ASN A 301 -4.37 -17.00 14.60
C ASN A 301 -3.89 -15.53 14.52
N ILE A 302 -2.58 -15.26 14.71
CA ILE A 302 -2.05 -13.90 14.59
C ILE A 302 -2.05 -13.48 13.12
N LEU A 303 -2.64 -12.32 12.83
CA LEU A 303 -2.65 -11.72 11.50
C LEU A 303 -1.25 -11.26 11.10
N SER A 304 -0.91 -11.46 9.83
CA SER A 304 0.41 -11.10 9.28
C SER A 304 0.63 -9.61 9.03
N SER A 305 -0.43 -8.79 8.98
CA SER A 305 -0.31 -7.37 8.65
C SER A 305 -1.38 -6.50 9.30
N SER A 306 -0.95 -5.34 9.81
CA SER A 306 -1.84 -4.26 10.28
C SER A 306 -2.61 -3.58 9.14
N ALA A 307 -2.22 -3.77 7.88
CA ALA A 307 -2.93 -3.18 6.74
C ALA A 307 -4.39 -3.64 6.63
N GLN A 308 -4.75 -4.77 7.25
CA GLN A 308 -6.14 -5.19 7.36
C GLN A 308 -6.96 -4.20 8.21
N ILE A 309 -6.39 -3.70 9.30
CA ILE A 309 -6.99 -2.67 10.15
C ILE A 309 -7.12 -1.38 9.35
N GLU A 310 -6.14 -1.03 8.52
CA GLU A 310 -6.22 0.15 7.63
C GLU A 310 -7.33 0.02 6.57
N ARG A 311 -7.57 -1.18 6.03
CA ARG A 311 -8.71 -1.44 5.12
C ARG A 311 -10.05 -1.37 5.85
N LEU A 312 -10.11 -1.90 7.07
CA LEU A 312 -11.28 -1.77 7.93
C LEU A 312 -11.58 -0.30 8.20
N PHE A 313 -10.57 0.51 8.56
CA PHE A 313 -10.70 1.95 8.74
C PHE A 313 -10.99 2.72 7.44
N SER A 314 -10.53 2.26 6.28
CA SER A 314 -10.87 2.86 4.99
C SER A 314 -12.33 2.59 4.59
N ASN A 315 -12.83 1.40 4.91
CA ASN A 315 -14.25 1.07 4.75
C ASN A 315 -15.11 1.78 5.79
N TRP A 316 -14.61 1.92 7.02
CA TRP A 316 -15.28 2.66 8.08
C TRP A 316 -15.26 4.17 7.82
N SER A 317 -14.20 4.75 7.25
CA SER A 317 -14.19 6.17 6.89
C SER A 317 -15.25 6.47 5.83
N PHE A 318 -15.57 5.52 4.95
CA PHE A 318 -16.71 5.61 4.04
C PHE A 318 -18.07 5.63 4.76
N VAL A 319 -18.23 4.82 5.82
CA VAL A 319 -19.44 4.82 6.66
C VAL A 319 -19.53 6.08 7.53
N HIS A 320 -18.42 6.51 8.12
CA HIS A 320 -18.33 7.66 9.03
C HIS A 320 -18.36 9.03 8.32
N SER A 321 -17.95 9.11 7.05
CA SER A 321 -17.96 10.37 6.28
C SER A 321 -19.31 10.67 5.62
N CYS A 322 -20.25 9.71 5.58
CA CYS A 322 -21.53 9.91 4.89
C CYS A 322 -22.78 9.90 5.81
N LEU A 323 -22.74 9.31 7.02
CA LEU A 323 -23.90 9.25 7.92
C LEU A 323 -23.54 9.64 9.37
N ARG A 324 -23.74 10.93 9.67
CA ARG A 324 -24.13 11.52 10.96
C ARG A 324 -24.03 10.59 12.20
N ASN A 325 -22.87 10.60 12.88
CA ASN A 325 -22.68 10.64 14.34
C ASN A 325 -21.20 10.38 14.65
N ARG A 326 -20.51 11.36 15.24
CA ARG A 326 -19.25 11.10 15.98
C ARG A 326 -19.63 10.16 17.12
N LEU A 327 -19.32 8.88 17.00
CA LEU A 327 -19.39 7.97 18.14
C LEU A 327 -18.28 8.39 19.10
N THR A 328 -18.64 8.65 20.35
CA THR A 328 -17.66 8.77 21.43
C THR A 328 -16.97 7.41 21.62
N PRO A 329 -15.79 7.35 22.26
CA PRO A 329 -15.07 6.11 22.48
C PRO A 329 -15.95 4.96 23.01
N GLU A 330 -16.95 5.27 23.85
CA GLU A 330 -17.87 4.27 24.43
C GLU A 330 -18.83 3.61 23.43
N ARG A 331 -18.99 4.16 22.21
CA ARG A 331 -19.83 3.56 21.16
C ARG A 331 -19.01 2.88 20.05
N SER A 332 -17.68 2.88 20.20
CA SER A 332 -16.73 2.36 19.22
C SER A 332 -16.15 0.99 19.61
N GLU A 333 -16.46 0.52 20.83
CA GLU A 333 -16.31 -0.86 21.30
C GLU A 333 -17.49 -1.73 20.82
#